data_AF-A0A2D6WHP1-F1
#
_entry.id   AF-A0A2D6WHP1-F1
#
_cell.length_a   1.000
_cell.length_b   1.000
_cell.length_c   1.000
_cell.angle_alpha   90.00
_cell.angle_beta   90.00
_cell.angle_gamma   90.00
#
_symmetry.space_group_name_H-M   'P 1'
#
loop_
_entity.id
_entity.type
_entity.pdbx_description
1 polymer ?
#
loop_
_entity_poly.entity_id
_entity_poly.type
_entity_poly.pdbx_seq_one_letter_code
_entity_poly.pdbx_strand_id
1 'polypeptide(L)'
;MIELKTFAQFANIELTDFNPKPTTKTPGQLEASDILWESDDGTTKIGIWECSEGTFTADRTGAAEFCHILSGKASIINYDGNGKRVLARGDLLVLPKGWKG
;
A
#
# COMPACT_ATOMS: atom_id res chain seq x y z
N MET A 1 -27.05 6.41 12.36
CA MET A 1 -27.11 6.11 10.92
C MET A 1 -25.69 5.77 10.50
N ILE A 2 -25.47 4.65 9.83
CA ILE A 2 -24.13 4.30 9.34
C ILE A 2 -23.81 5.26 8.19
N GLU A 3 -22.66 5.93 8.27
CA GLU A 3 -22.23 6.91 7.27
C GLU A 3 -21.85 6.19 5.97
N LEU A 4 -22.42 6.62 4.84
CA LEU A 4 -22.04 6.16 3.51
C LEU A 4 -20.97 7.11 2.95
N LYS A 5 -19.80 6.57 2.57
CA LYS A 5 -18.72 7.33 1.93
C LYS A 5 -18.47 6.87 0.50
N THR A 6 -18.20 7.81 -0.39
CA THR A 6 -17.82 7.56 -1.79
C THR A 6 -16.69 8.49 -2.20
N PHE A 7 -15.71 7.98 -2.94
CA PHE A 7 -14.57 8.75 -3.43
C PHE A 7 -14.50 8.66 -4.95
N ALA A 8 -15.02 9.67 -5.64
CA ALA A 8 -14.98 9.73 -7.09
C ALA A 8 -13.55 10.03 -7.57
N GLN A 9 -13.14 9.38 -8.66
CA GLN A 9 -11.81 9.57 -9.24
C GLN A 9 -10.66 9.43 -8.22
N PHE A 10 -10.79 8.48 -7.30
CA PHE A 10 -9.85 8.26 -6.20
C PHE A 10 -8.36 8.15 -6.63
N ALA A 11 -8.07 7.71 -7.85
CA ALA A 11 -6.71 7.70 -8.42
C ALA A 11 -6.09 9.09 -8.67
N ASN A 12 -6.89 10.16 -8.58
CA ASN A 12 -6.47 11.55 -8.76
C ASN A 12 -6.30 12.30 -7.43
N ILE A 13 -6.46 11.61 -6.28
CA ILE A 13 -6.17 12.23 -4.99
C ILE A 13 -4.66 12.49 -4.93
N GLU A 14 -4.30 13.76 -4.80
CA GLU A 14 -2.91 14.17 -4.58
C GLU A 14 -2.57 14.00 -3.10
N LEU A 15 -1.57 13.16 -2.84
CA LEU A 15 -1.02 13.01 -1.50
C LEU A 15 -0.02 14.12 -1.21
N THR A 16 -0.14 14.68 -0.01
CA THR A 16 0.84 15.62 0.57
C THR A 16 1.63 14.92 1.66
N ASP A 17 2.60 15.62 2.25
CA ASP A 17 3.31 15.15 3.44
C ASP A 17 4.10 13.85 3.22
N PHE A 18 4.89 13.82 2.13
CA PHE A 18 5.85 12.76 1.89
C PHE A 18 6.92 12.72 2.99
N ASN A 19 7.12 11.55 3.57
CA ASN A 19 8.07 11.29 4.64
C ASN A 19 9.00 10.13 4.28
N PRO A 20 10.20 10.03 4.88
CA PRO A 20 11.10 8.90 4.64
C PRO A 20 10.44 7.55 4.90
N LYS A 21 10.53 6.63 3.94
CA LYS A 21 10.00 5.27 4.04
C LYS A 21 10.74 4.51 5.16
N PRO A 22 10.09 4.13 6.29
CA PRO A 22 10.81 3.58 7.44
C PRO A 22 11.51 2.25 7.17
N THR A 23 10.98 1.46 6.23
CA THR A 23 11.53 0.15 5.86
C THR A 23 12.38 0.18 4.58
N THR A 24 12.81 1.37 4.16
CA THR A 24 13.60 1.54 2.95
C THR A 24 14.96 0.84 3.02
N LYS A 25 15.36 0.28 1.87
CA LYS A 25 16.74 -0.13 1.54
C LYS A 25 17.39 0.85 0.56
N THR A 26 16.63 1.82 0.06
CA THR A 26 17.07 2.83 -0.90
C THR A 26 17.11 4.21 -0.21
N PRO A 27 18.30 4.81 -0.01
CA PRO A 27 18.42 6.13 0.60
C PRO A 27 17.57 7.18 -0.12
N GLY A 28 16.82 7.98 0.64
CA GLY A 28 15.98 9.04 0.11
C GLY A 28 14.59 8.59 -0.38
N GLN A 29 14.25 7.30 -0.29
CA GLN A 29 12.88 6.86 -0.62
C GLN A 29 11.87 7.48 0.35
N LEU A 30 10.86 8.12 -0.22
CA LEU A 30 9.72 8.72 0.48
C LEU A 30 8.42 7.96 0.21
N GLU A 31 7.50 8.02 1.16
CA GLU A 31 6.11 7.58 1.05
C GLU A 31 5.13 8.61 1.61
N ALA A 32 3.89 8.56 1.17
CA ALA A 32 2.76 9.28 1.73
C ALA A 32 1.51 8.39 1.72
N SER A 33 0.55 8.68 2.60
CA SER A 33 -0.72 7.97 2.65
C SER A 33 -1.81 8.80 3.29
N ASP A 34 -3.06 8.51 2.95
CA ASP A 34 -4.23 9.06 3.62
C ASP A 34 -5.24 7.94 3.92
N ILE A 35 -5.77 7.93 5.15
CA ILE A 35 -6.80 6.99 5.60
C ILE A 35 -8.15 7.63 5.35
N LEU A 36 -8.85 7.13 4.35
CA LEU A 36 -10.14 7.65 3.93
C LEU A 36 -11.30 7.16 4.80
N TRP A 37 -11.16 5.93 5.31
CA TRP A 37 -12.14 5.32 6.19
C TRP A 37 -11.47 4.29 7.11
N GLU A 38 -11.97 4.23 8.33
CA GLU A 38 -11.59 3.24 9.34
C GLU A 38 -12.88 2.70 9.98
N SER A 39 -12.92 1.40 10.24
CA SER A 39 -14.05 0.78 10.96
C SER A 39 -14.08 1.22 12.42
N ASP A 40 -15.27 1.22 13.04
CA ASP A 40 -15.43 1.63 14.45
C ASP A 40 -14.56 0.82 15.43
N ASP A 41 -14.24 -0.42 15.09
CA ASP A 41 -13.37 -1.32 15.87
C ASP A 41 -11.87 -1.20 15.52
N GLY A 42 -11.52 -0.34 14.56
CA GLY A 42 -10.15 -0.10 14.10
C GLY A 42 -9.49 -1.27 13.34
N THR A 43 -10.25 -2.33 13.01
CA THR A 43 -9.70 -3.54 12.38
C THR A 43 -9.53 -3.41 10.86
N THR A 44 -10.27 -2.50 10.24
CA THR A 44 -10.23 -2.27 8.79
C THR A 44 -9.93 -0.81 8.50
N LYS A 45 -8.93 -0.60 7.63
CA LYS A 45 -8.55 0.72 7.11
C LYS A 45 -8.60 0.69 5.60
N ILE A 46 -9.16 1.73 5.02
CA ILE A 46 -9.22 1.94 3.56
C ILE A 46 -8.58 3.30 3.29
N GLY A 47 -7.64 3.34 2.36
CA GLY A 47 -6.87 4.54 2.10
C GLY A 47 -6.15 4.51 0.75
N ILE A 48 -5.45 5.60 0.45
CA ILE A 48 -4.51 5.72 -0.65
C ILE A 48 -3.09 5.74 -0.11
N TRP A 49 -2.16 5.20 -0.89
CA TRP A 49 -0.75 5.18 -0.56
C TRP A 49 0.07 5.33 -1.83
N GLU A 50 1.17 6.06 -1.74
CA GLU A 50 2.15 6.24 -2.81
C GLU A 50 3.57 6.21 -2.22
N CYS A 51 4.52 5.71 -3.01
CA CYS A 51 5.94 5.88 -2.70
C CYS A 51 6.76 6.25 -3.93
N SER A 52 7.82 7.00 -3.69
CA SER A 52 8.88 7.22 -4.68
C SER A 52 9.66 5.93 -4.99
N GLU A 53 10.45 5.98 -6.07
CA GLU A 53 11.27 4.85 -6.52
C GLU A 53 12.23 4.35 -5.44
N GLY A 54 12.31 3.04 -5.27
CA GLY A 54 13.20 2.39 -4.32
C GLY A 54 12.76 0.97 -3.98
N THR A 55 13.42 0.40 -2.98
CA THR A 55 13.11 -0.94 -2.46
C THR A 55 12.96 -0.88 -0.95
N PHE A 56 12.02 -1.63 -0.41
CA PHE A 56 11.73 -1.69 1.02
C PHE A 56 11.20 -3.07 1.40
N THR A 57 11.19 -3.38 2.70
CA THR A 57 10.55 -4.59 3.21
C THR A 57 9.10 -4.33 3.61
N ALA A 58 8.28 -5.38 3.52
CA ALA A 58 6.91 -5.40 3.99
C ALA A 58 6.66 -6.60 4.92
N ASP A 59 5.97 -6.34 6.02
CA ASP A 59 5.59 -7.35 7.00
C ASP A 59 4.07 -7.27 7.26
N ARG A 60 3.39 -8.40 7.04
CA ARG A 60 1.94 -8.55 7.22
C ARG A 60 1.61 -9.51 8.36
N THR A 61 2.52 -9.70 9.32
CA THR A 61 2.29 -10.55 10.52
C THR A 61 1.02 -10.12 11.28
N GLY A 62 0.78 -8.82 11.41
CA GLY A 62 -0.36 -8.28 12.16
C GLY A 62 -1.69 -8.25 11.40
N ALA A 63 -1.65 -7.99 10.09
CA ALA A 63 -2.84 -7.73 9.27
C ALA A 63 -2.62 -8.15 7.81
N ALA A 64 -3.70 -8.59 7.15
CA ALA A 64 -3.72 -8.76 5.71
C ALA A 64 -3.91 -7.40 5.03
N GLU A 65 -3.52 -7.29 3.76
CA GLU A 65 -3.72 -6.10 2.96
C GLU A 65 -4.13 -6.49 1.54
N PHE A 66 -4.95 -5.65 0.94
CA PHE A 66 -5.18 -5.67 -0.49
C PHE A 66 -4.82 -4.30 -1.07
N CYS A 67 -4.20 -4.29 -2.25
CA CYS A 67 -3.87 -3.06 -2.96
C CYS A 67 -4.38 -3.18 -4.39
N HIS A 68 -5.11 -2.18 -4.88
CA HIS A 68 -5.40 -2.02 -6.30
C HIS A 68 -4.46 -0.96 -6.88
N ILE A 69 -3.70 -1.32 -7.90
CA ILE A 69 -2.64 -0.45 -8.43
C ILE A 69 -3.27 0.60 -9.35
N LEU A 70 -3.25 1.86 -8.91
CA LEU A 70 -3.88 2.98 -9.63
C LEU A 70 -2.98 3.54 -10.74
N SER A 71 -1.66 3.53 -10.50
CA SER A 71 -0.63 4.07 -11.40
C SER A 71 0.72 3.40 -11.10
N GLY A 72 1.72 3.67 -11.94
CA GLY A 72 3.08 3.18 -11.74
C GLY A 72 3.28 1.69 -12.02
N LYS A 73 4.45 1.18 -11.59
CA LYS A 73 4.86 -0.22 -11.67
C LYS A 73 5.71 -0.57 -10.46
N ALA A 74 5.58 -1.81 -9.97
CA ALA A 74 6.40 -2.33 -8.89
C ALA A 74 6.66 -3.82 -9.11
N SER A 75 7.62 -4.39 -8.37
CA SER A 75 7.73 -5.85 -8.26
C SER A 75 7.72 -6.26 -6.81
N ILE A 76 6.98 -7.32 -6.50
CA ILE A 76 6.87 -7.91 -5.15
C ILE A 76 7.54 -9.28 -5.20
N ILE A 77 8.25 -9.63 -4.14
CA ILE A 77 8.94 -10.90 -3.98
C ILE A 77 8.70 -11.40 -2.55
N ASN A 78 8.64 -12.71 -2.36
CA ASN A 78 8.53 -13.26 -1.01
C ASN A 78 9.84 -13.06 -0.25
N TYR A 79 9.77 -13.11 1.08
CA TYR A 79 10.93 -12.95 1.97
C TYR A 79 12.05 -13.98 1.72
N ASP A 80 11.70 -15.19 1.24
CA ASP A 80 12.64 -16.24 0.86
C ASP A 80 13.30 -15.99 -0.52
N GLY A 81 12.96 -14.89 -1.20
CA GLY A 81 13.45 -14.54 -2.52
C GLY A 81 12.70 -15.20 -3.68
N ASN A 82 11.66 -15.99 -3.43
CA ASN A 82 10.90 -16.66 -4.48
C ASN A 82 9.66 -15.88 -4.92
N GLY A 83 9.04 -16.35 -6.01
CA GLY A 83 7.68 -15.94 -6.39
C GLY A 83 7.55 -14.48 -6.82
N LYS A 84 8.59 -13.90 -7.44
CA LYS A 84 8.57 -12.52 -7.92
C LYS A 84 7.39 -12.29 -8.87
N ARG A 85 6.64 -11.21 -8.64
CA ARG A 85 5.54 -10.73 -9.49
C ARG A 85 5.80 -9.27 -9.84
N VAL A 86 5.48 -8.88 -11.07
CA VAL A 86 5.47 -7.48 -11.50
C VAL A 86 4.04 -7.01 -11.51
N LEU A 87 3.79 -5.85 -10.93
CA LEU A 87 2.50 -5.19 -10.83
C LEU A 87 2.51 -3.92 -11.69
N ALA A 88 1.39 -3.62 -12.32
CA ALA A 88 1.13 -2.41 -13.07
C ALA A 88 -0.31 -1.93 -12.83
N ARG A 89 -0.63 -0.75 -13.37
CA ARG A 89 -1.99 -0.17 -13.28
C ARG A 89 -3.09 -1.19 -13.65
N GLY A 90 -4.08 -1.30 -12.77
CA GLY A 90 -5.23 -2.21 -12.90
C GLY A 90 -5.03 -3.56 -12.20
N ASP A 91 -3.80 -3.89 -11.81
CA ASP A 91 -3.55 -5.12 -11.06
C ASP A 91 -4.06 -5.01 -9.62
N LEU A 92 -4.41 -6.16 -9.05
CA LEU A 92 -4.78 -6.31 -7.66
C LEU A 92 -3.74 -7.20 -6.96
N LEU A 93 -3.15 -6.67 -5.89
CA LEU A 93 -2.25 -7.36 -4.99
C LEU A 93 -3.02 -7.77 -3.73
N VAL A 94 -2.85 -9.02 -3.30
CA VAL A 94 -3.28 -9.49 -1.98
C VAL A 94 -2.04 -9.93 -1.22
N LEU A 95 -1.85 -9.39 -0.03
CA LEU A 95 -0.84 -9.80 0.93
C LEU A 95 -1.54 -10.40 2.15
N PRO A 96 -1.64 -11.74 2.25
CA PRO A 96 -2.31 -12.39 3.37
C PRO A 96 -1.67 -12.07 4.71
N LYS A 97 -2.46 -12.15 5.79
CA LYS A 97 -1.91 -12.06 7.15
C LYS A 97 -0.85 -13.14 7.35
N GLY A 98 0.32 -12.74 7.83
CA GLY A 98 1.51 -13.56 7.99
C GLY A 98 2.51 -13.46 6.83
N TRP A 99 2.15 -12.86 5.69
CA TRP A 99 3.06 -12.71 4.56
C TRP A 99 4.21 -11.72 4.87
N LYS A 100 5.39 -11.96 4.28
CA LYS A 100 6.56 -11.06 4.34
C LYS A 100 7.28 -11.04 2.99
N GLY A 101 7.88 -9.90 2.66
CA GLY A 101 8.66 -9.69 1.42
C GLY A 101 9.57 -8.48 1.47
#